data_AF-A0AAV1YBJ8-F1
#
_entry.id   AF-A0AAV1YBJ8-F1
#
_cell.length_a   1.000
_cell.length_b   1.000
_cell.length_c   1.000
_cell.angle_alpha   90.00
_cell.angle_beta   90.00
_cell.angle_gamma   90.00
#
_symmetry.space_group_name_H-M   'P 1'
#
loop_
_entity.id
_entity.type
_entity.pdbx_description
1 polymer ?
#
loop_
_entity_poly.entity_id
_entity_poly.type
_entity_poly.pdbx_seq_one_letter_code
_entity_poly.pdbx_strand_id
1 'polypeptide(L)'
;MRVMDAGGSERSEEKERFEYFGWVYHLGVNSIRHQYCHLRFLYIRGKYVAMYKRDPHQSPSIKPIRKGAVGSTLMVEEKGRRKVNNGDLYVLRFYNRLDETKKGEVSYGL
;
A
#
# COMPACT_ATOMS: atom_id res chain seq x y z
N MET A 1 8.18 -52.75 0.65
CA MET A 1 9.30 -51.82 0.94
C MET A 1 10.02 -51.48 -0.36
N ARG A 2 9.83 -50.27 -0.87
CA ARG A 2 10.92 -49.33 -1.20
C ARG A 2 10.28 -47.97 -1.46
N VAL A 3 10.62 -47.05 -0.57
CA VAL A 3 10.34 -45.62 -0.61
C VAL A 3 11.30 -45.03 -1.64
N MET A 4 10.83 -44.08 -2.45
CA MET A 4 11.70 -43.07 -3.04
C MET A 4 11.05 -41.72 -2.77
N ASP A 5 11.54 -41.09 -1.71
CA ASP A 5 11.43 -39.67 -1.44
C ASP A 5 12.26 -38.93 -2.51
N ALA A 6 11.68 -37.88 -3.08
CA ALA A 6 12.41 -36.88 -3.84
C ALA A 6 11.84 -35.51 -3.47
N GLY A 7 12.21 -35.03 -2.28
CA GLY A 7 13.20 -33.96 -2.19
C GLY A 7 12.94 -32.76 -3.09
N GLY A 8 12.55 -31.65 -2.44
CA GLY A 8 12.12 -30.43 -3.09
C GLY A 8 13.12 -29.84 -4.10
N SER A 9 12.55 -29.19 -5.09
CA SER A 9 13.11 -27.99 -5.65
C SER A 9 11.95 -27.00 -5.70
N GLU A 10 11.82 -26.20 -4.65
CA GLU A 10 11.22 -24.87 -4.78
C GLU A 10 12.10 -24.13 -5.80
N ARG A 11 11.83 -24.35 -7.09
CA ARG A 11 12.19 -23.37 -8.10
C ARG A 11 11.40 -22.13 -7.71
N SER A 12 12.09 -21.26 -6.98
CA SER A 12 11.81 -19.84 -6.97
C SER A 12 11.88 -19.39 -8.41
N GLU A 13 10.79 -19.62 -9.17
CA GLU A 13 10.45 -18.73 -10.25
C GLU A 13 10.51 -17.35 -9.61
N GLU A 14 11.51 -16.57 -9.99
CA GLU A 14 11.42 -15.12 -9.96
C GLU A 14 10.24 -14.76 -10.87
N LYS A 15 9.01 -15.07 -10.41
CA LYS A 15 7.80 -14.48 -10.95
C LYS A 15 8.04 -13.00 -10.82
N GLU A 16 8.25 -12.39 -11.98
CA GLU A 16 8.46 -10.97 -12.19
C GLU A 16 7.65 -10.23 -11.13
N ARG A 17 8.36 -9.71 -10.13
CA ARG A 17 7.70 -9.27 -8.90
C ARG A 17 7.02 -7.96 -9.25
N PHE A 18 5.72 -7.99 -9.56
CA PHE A 18 4.98 -6.82 -9.99
C PHE A 18 5.28 -5.61 -9.10
N GLU A 19 5.63 -4.50 -9.74
CA GLU A 19 5.88 -3.22 -9.09
C GLU A 19 4.86 -2.20 -9.58
N TYR A 20 4.17 -1.56 -8.64
CA TYR A 20 3.25 -0.46 -8.92
C TYR A 20 3.64 0.71 -8.04
N PHE A 21 3.75 1.89 -8.63
CA PHE A 21 4.14 3.07 -7.87
C PHE A 21 3.61 4.35 -8.49
N GLY A 22 3.52 5.38 -7.66
CA GLY A 22 3.08 6.69 -8.10
C GLY A 22 2.68 7.60 -6.95
N TRP A 23 2.34 8.82 -7.33
CA TRP A 23 1.83 9.82 -6.39
C TRP A 23 0.35 9.56 -6.09
N VAL A 24 0.02 9.55 -4.81
CA VAL A 24 -1.35 9.44 -4.31
C VAL A 24 -1.58 10.51 -3.23
N TYR A 25 -2.83 10.91 -3.06
CA TYR A 25 -3.24 11.72 -1.92
C TYR A 25 -3.58 10.80 -0.75
N HIS A 26 -2.75 10.83 0.29
CA HIS A 26 -3.01 10.16 1.56
C HIS A 26 -3.96 11.02 2.40
N LEU A 27 -5.13 10.45 2.69
CA LEU A 27 -6.21 11.10 3.42
C LEU A 27 -6.30 10.54 4.84
N GLY A 28 -6.56 11.41 5.81
CA GLY A 28 -6.81 10.95 7.16
C GLY A 28 -7.09 12.08 8.14
N VAL A 29 -7.25 11.68 9.40
CA VAL A 29 -7.47 12.58 10.53
C VAL A 29 -6.36 12.31 11.54
N ASN A 30 -5.68 13.35 12.01
CA ASN A 30 -4.65 13.21 13.03
C ASN A 30 -5.26 13.10 14.45
N SER A 31 -4.41 12.92 15.47
CA SER A 31 -4.84 12.77 16.87
C SER A 31 -5.61 13.97 17.43
N ILE A 32 -5.44 15.16 16.83
CA ILE A 32 -6.14 16.40 17.22
C ILE A 32 -7.36 16.70 16.34
N ARG A 33 -7.91 15.68 15.66
CA ARG A 33 -9.10 15.76 14.78
C ARG A 33 -8.96 16.64 13.54
N HIS A 34 -7.75 17.05 13.18
CA HIS A 34 -7.49 17.81 11.97
C HIS A 34 -7.39 16.87 10.76
N GLN A 35 -8.16 17.16 9.71
CA GLN A 35 -8.13 16.42 8.45
C GLN A 35 -6.88 16.80 7.66
N TYR A 36 -6.20 15.82 7.07
CA TYR A 36 -5.10 16.07 6.16
C TYR A 36 -5.33 15.41 4.80
N CYS A 37 -4.82 16.08 3.78
CA CYS A 37 -4.72 15.57 2.41
C CYS A 37 -3.29 15.81 1.95
N HIS A 38 -2.50 14.74 1.88
CA HIS A 38 -1.07 14.83 1.69
C HIS A 38 -0.63 14.06 0.44
N LEU A 39 0.03 14.75 -0.49
CA LEU A 39 0.69 14.08 -1.62
C LEU A 39 1.83 13.19 -1.09
N ARG A 40 1.76 11.90 -1.37
CA ARG A 40 2.74 10.89 -0.94
C ARG A 40 3.02 9.94 -2.08
N PHE A 41 4.23 9.39 -2.09
CA PHE A 41 4.62 8.40 -3.08
C PHE A 41 4.30 7.01 -2.52
N LEU A 42 3.42 6.27 -3.19
CA LEU A 42 3.08 4.89 -2.86
C LEU A 42 3.94 3.96 -3.72
N TYR A 43 4.47 2.92 -3.12
CA TYR A 43 5.29 1.91 -3.78
C TYR A 43 4.85 0.52 -3.32
N ILE A 44 4.39 -0.30 -4.26
CA ILE A 44 3.93 -1.67 -4.06
C ILE A 44 4.88 -2.57 -4.83
N ARG A 45 5.47 -3.56 -4.15
CA ARG A 45 6.40 -4.52 -4.73
C ARG A 45 6.05 -5.92 -4.26
N GLY A 46 5.43 -6.71 -5.14
CA GLY A 46 4.80 -7.98 -4.79
C GLY A 46 3.81 -7.79 -3.64
N LYS A 47 4.04 -8.45 -2.51
CA LYS A 47 3.20 -8.32 -1.31
C LYS A 47 3.55 -7.15 -0.40
N TYR A 48 4.56 -6.34 -0.69
CA TYR A 48 5.00 -5.27 0.21
C TYR A 48 4.50 -3.92 -0.26
N VAL A 49 4.02 -3.10 0.67
CA VAL A 49 3.64 -1.71 0.40
C VAL A 49 4.46 -0.77 1.27
N ALA A 50 4.89 0.34 0.69
CA ALA A 50 5.61 1.39 1.36
C ALA A 50 5.10 2.75 0.87
N MET A 51 5.03 3.72 1.77
CA MET A 51 4.64 5.09 1.48
C MET A 51 5.77 6.02 1.89
N TYR A 52 6.09 6.98 1.03
CA TYR A 52 7.21 7.90 1.19
C TYR A 52 6.75 9.36 1.06
N LYS A 53 7.52 10.27 1.66
CA LYS A 53 7.33 11.72 1.47
C LYS A 53 7.83 12.20 0.10
N ARG A 54 8.74 11.46 -0.53
CA ARG A 54 9.35 11.75 -1.85
C ARG A 54 9.55 10.44 -2.62
N ASP A 55 9.73 10.53 -3.93
CA ASP A 55 10.05 9.37 -4.78
C ASP A 55 11.38 8.73 -4.33
N PRO A 56 11.37 7.46 -3.87
CA PRO A 56 12.59 6.78 -3.44
C PRO A 56 13.56 6.48 -4.59
N HIS A 57 13.13 6.45 -5.86
CA HIS A 57 14.05 6.26 -7.00
C HIS A 57 14.97 7.47 -7.20
N GLN A 58 14.46 8.66 -6.91
CA GLN A 58 15.21 9.93 -6.99
C GLN A 58 15.90 10.27 -5.66
N SER A 59 15.56 9.56 -4.59
CA SER A 59 16.11 9.78 -3.25
C SER A 59 16.33 8.44 -2.53
N PRO A 60 17.35 7.66 -2.93
CA PRO A 60 17.51 6.25 -2.51
C PRO A 60 17.64 6.03 -1.00
N SER A 61 18.08 7.05 -0.25
CA SER A 61 18.26 6.98 1.21
C SER A 61 17.00 7.31 2.01
N ILE A 62 15.88 7.67 1.37
CA ILE A 62 14.65 8.05 2.09
C ILE A 62 13.99 6.82 2.74
N LYS A 63 13.69 6.94 4.04
CA LYS A 63 12.93 5.90 4.76
C LYS A 63 11.42 6.07 4.52
N PRO A 64 10.65 4.96 4.40
CA PRO A 64 9.21 5.04 4.29
C PRO A 64 8.59 5.58 5.58
N ILE A 65 7.54 6.40 5.45
CA ILE A 65 6.74 6.88 6.58
C ILE A 65 5.72 5.85 7.05
N ARG A 66 5.36 4.92 6.16
CA ARG A 66 4.52 3.76 6.48
C ARG A 66 4.95 2.59 5.60
N LYS A 67 5.00 1.39 6.17
CA LYS A 67 5.29 0.16 5.43
C LYS A 67 4.46 -0.99 5.98
N GLY A 68 4.16 -1.97 5.15
CA GLY A 68 3.42 -3.16 5.53
C GLY A 68 3.53 -4.27 4.51
N ALA A 69 3.09 -5.47 4.90
CA ALA A 69 2.86 -6.57 3.98
C ALA A 69 1.35 -6.69 3.72
N VAL A 70 0.98 -6.72 2.45
CA VAL A 70 -0.31 -7.15 1.94
C VAL A 70 -0.41 -8.66 2.18
N GLY A 71 -1.41 -9.07 2.95
CA GLY A 71 -1.71 -10.46 3.23
C GLY A 71 -3.20 -10.72 3.17
N SER A 72 -3.63 -11.92 3.54
CA SER A 72 -5.04 -12.35 3.51
C SER A 72 -6.00 -11.53 4.38
N THR A 73 -5.47 -10.61 5.19
CA THR A 73 -6.22 -9.76 6.11
C THR A 73 -6.33 -8.31 5.65
N LEU A 74 -5.60 -7.92 4.59
CA LEU A 74 -5.74 -6.60 4.00
C LEU A 74 -7.01 -6.55 3.16
N MET A 75 -7.82 -5.53 3.41
CA MET A 75 -9.04 -5.22 2.69
C MET A 75 -8.84 -3.92 1.91
N VAL A 76 -9.35 -3.91 0.68
CA VAL A 76 -9.49 -2.70 -0.15
C VAL A 76 -10.97 -2.43 -0.31
N GLU A 77 -11.40 -1.25 0.09
CA GLU A 77 -12.78 -0.78 -0.04
C GLU A 77 -12.79 0.42 -0.98
N GLU A 78 -13.57 0.32 -2.05
CA GLU A 78 -13.87 1.46 -2.90
C GLU A 78 -14.82 2.42 -2.17
N LYS A 79 -14.39 3.65 -1.93
CA LYS A 79 -15.22 4.71 -1.36
C LYS A 79 -15.84 5.63 -2.41
N GLY A 80 -15.51 5.43 -3.68
CA GLY A 80 -15.97 6.21 -4.81
C GLY A 80 -15.41 7.63 -4.83
N ARG A 81 -16.07 8.49 -5.62
CA ARG A 81 -15.72 9.91 -5.73
C ARG A 81 -16.09 10.65 -4.44
N ARG A 82 -15.13 11.37 -3.86
CA ARG A 82 -15.32 12.22 -2.69
C ARG A 82 -14.76 13.61 -2.97
N LYS A 83 -15.48 14.62 -2.49
CA LYS A 83 -14.97 15.99 -2.45
C LYS A 83 -14.00 16.11 -1.27
N VAL A 84 -12.73 16.34 -1.57
CA VAL A 84 -11.67 16.52 -0.58
C VAL A 84 -11.05 17.89 -0.83
N ASN A 85 -11.12 18.77 0.16
CA ASN A 85 -10.83 20.19 -0.01
C ASN A 85 -11.68 20.77 -1.16
N ASN A 86 -11.05 21.22 -2.25
CA ASN A 86 -11.69 21.84 -3.42
C ASN A 86 -11.69 20.94 -4.67
N GLY A 87 -11.22 19.69 -4.57
CA GLY A 87 -11.14 18.75 -5.68
C GLY A 87 -12.03 17.53 -5.48
N ASP A 88 -12.46 16.94 -6.59
CA ASP A 88 -13.08 15.62 -6.57
C ASP A 88 -11.99 14.56 -6.75
N LEU A 89 -11.86 13.68 -5.77
CA LEU A 89 -10.88 12.60 -5.77
C LEU A 89 -11.59 11.26 -5.71
N TYR A 90 -11.06 10.26 -6.40
CA TYR A 90 -11.55 8.89 -6.24
C TYR A 90 -10.79 8.22 -5.09
N VAL A 91 -11.52 7.74 -4.09
CA VAL A 91 -10.94 7.30 -2.82
C VAL A 91 -11.01 5.77 -2.68
N LEU A 92 -9.85 5.19 -2.36
CA LEU A 92 -9.70 3.80 -1.96
C LEU A 92 -9.26 3.74 -0.50
N ARG A 93 -9.91 2.88 0.28
CA ARG A 93 -9.56 2.64 1.68
C ARG A 93 -8.87 1.30 1.83
N PHE A 94 -7.70 1.34 2.46
CA PHE A 94 -6.95 0.15 2.87
C PHE A 94 -7.10 -0.05 4.38
N TYR A 95 -7.48 -1.25 4.82
CA TYR A 95 -7.55 -1.57 6.24
C TYR A 95 -7.26 -3.04 6.51
N ASN A 96 -6.83 -3.36 7.74
CA ASN A 96 -6.67 -4.73 8.17
C ASN A 96 -7.94 -5.19 8.89
N ARG A 97 -8.53 -6.32 8.47
CA ARG A 97 -9.75 -6.87 9.09
C ARG A 97 -9.57 -7.35 10.53
N LEU A 98 -8.34 -7.71 10.92
CA LEU A 98 -8.00 -8.20 12.27
C LEU A 98 -7.45 -7.09 13.18
N ASP A 99 -7.15 -5.91 12.61
CA ASP A 99 -6.54 -4.80 13.34
C ASP A 99 -7.03 -3.47 12.74
N GLU A 100 -8.14 -2.97 13.29
CA GLU A 100 -8.78 -1.73 12.82
C GLU A 100 -7.92 -0.47 13.06
N THR A 101 -6.87 -0.57 13.88
CA THR A 101 -5.91 0.52 14.07
C THR A 101 -5.00 0.69 12.85
N LYS A 102 -4.84 -0.38 12.05
CA LYS A 102 -4.07 -0.40 10.79
C LYS A 102 -4.95 -0.10 9.58
N LYS A 103 -5.49 1.12 9.54
CA LYS A 103 -6.22 1.68 8.38
C LYS A 103 -5.49 2.86 7.74
N GLY A 104 -5.81 3.15 6.47
CA GLY A 104 -5.36 4.32 5.73
C GLY A 104 -6.19 4.51 4.46
N GLU A 105 -6.51 5.74 4.10
CA GLU A 105 -7.20 6.07 2.84
C GLU A 105 -6.21 6.71 1.87
N VAL A 106 -6.26 6.28 0.60
CA VAL A 106 -5.52 6.94 -0.48
C VAL A 106 -6.47 7.30 -1.60
N SER A 107 -6.09 8.29 -2.39
CA SER A 107 -6.87 8.71 -3.54
C SER A 107 -5.98 9.12 -4.69
N TYR A 108 -6.54 9.05 -5.89
CA TYR A 108 -5.93 9.51 -7.13
C TYR A 108 -6.84 10.55 -7.78
N GLY A 109 -6.25 11.48 -8.53
CA GLY A 109 -6.99 12.46 -9.31
C GLY A 109 -7.68 11.80 -10.50
N LEU A 110 -8.90 12.24 -10.80
CA LEU A 110 -9.62 11.92 -12.03
C LEU A 110 -9.29 12.97 -13.11
#